data_AF-A0A6M2DZV6-F1
#
_entry.id   AF-A0A6M2DZV6-F1
#
_cell.length_a   1.000
_cell.length_b   1.000
_cell.length_c   1.000
_cell.angle_alpha   90.00
_cell.angle_beta   90.00
_cell.angle_gamma   90.00
#
_symmetry.space_group_name_H-M   'P 1'
#
loop_
_entity.id
_entity.type
_entity.pdbx_description
1 polymer ?
#
loop_
_entity_poly.entity_id
_entity_poly.type
_entity_poly.pdbx_seq_one_letter_code
_entity_poly.pdbx_strand_id
1 'polypeptide(L)'
;MVLRGVIKLSSSLTHFVWGVTLELLRVTELFVDQYENNKIKDKKPLGESIPVLKPVPSLSHQNEDKSEDEEYAAEAPQVEILTLQALQKLLNGSLPQTRVRILKIPFHASWRQSISDSQ
;
A
#
# COMPACT_ATOMS: atom_id res chain seq x y z
N MET A 1 -2.74 -3.52 8.50
CA MET A 1 -3.06 -2.84 9.77
C MET A 1 -3.31 -1.34 9.61
N VAL A 2 -2.39 -0.56 9.02
CA VAL A 2 -2.53 0.92 8.91
C VAL A 2 -3.78 1.36 8.15
N LEU A 3 -3.96 0.90 6.89
CA LEU A 3 -5.11 1.31 6.05
C LEU A 3 -6.46 1.10 6.73
N ARG A 4 -6.71 -0.10 7.27
CA ARG A 4 -7.96 -0.40 7.99
C ARG A 4 -8.13 0.48 9.23
N GLY A 5 -7.07 0.72 10.00
CA GLY A 5 -7.11 1.57 11.19
C GLY A 5 -7.48 3.01 10.85
N VAL A 6 -6.81 3.58 9.83
CA VAL A 6 -7.07 4.95 9.37
C VAL A 6 -8.51 5.12 8.88
N ILE A 7 -9.02 4.16 8.11
CA ILE A 7 -10.41 4.21 7.59
C ILE A 7 -11.44 4.17 8.72
N LYS A 8 -11.18 3.42 9.81
CA LYS A 8 -12.07 3.43 11.00
C LYS A 8 -12.17 4.80 11.68
N LEU A 9 -11.21 5.69 11.43
CA LEU A 9 -11.20 7.05 11.96
C LEU A 9 -11.82 8.07 10.98
N SER A 10 -12.46 7.64 9.89
CA SER A 10 -12.96 8.53 8.82
C SER A 10 -13.87 9.66 9.30
N SER A 11 -14.60 9.46 10.40
CA SER A 11 -15.52 10.45 10.97
C SER A 11 -14.83 11.54 11.82
N SER A 12 -13.60 11.32 12.26
CA SER A 12 -12.91 12.22 13.21
C SER A 12 -11.51 12.64 12.74
N LEU A 13 -10.90 11.90 11.83
CA LEU A 13 -9.56 12.18 11.34
C LEU A 13 -9.58 13.39 10.39
N THR A 14 -8.98 14.49 10.80
CA THR A 14 -8.94 15.72 9.98
C THR A 14 -7.71 15.80 9.08
N HIS A 15 -6.59 15.20 9.50
CA HIS A 15 -5.32 15.22 8.80
C HIS A 15 -4.67 13.84 8.86
N PHE A 16 -4.18 13.36 7.72
CA PHE A 16 -3.43 12.13 7.63
C PHE A 16 -2.21 12.33 6.73
N VAL A 17 -1.02 12.20 7.31
CA VAL A 17 0.24 12.29 6.57
C VAL A 17 0.93 10.95 6.64
N TRP A 18 1.19 10.34 5.48
CA TRP A 18 1.90 9.08 5.39
C TRP A 18 3.29 9.31 4.78
N GLY A 19 4.32 9.16 5.61
CA GLY A 19 5.70 9.10 5.15
C GLY A 19 6.02 7.73 4.56
N VAL A 20 6.41 7.70 3.29
CA VAL A 20 6.93 6.53 2.59
C VAL A 20 8.42 6.72 2.37
N THR A 21 9.22 5.72 2.74
CA THR A 21 10.67 5.84 2.60
C THR A 21 11.12 5.63 1.16
N LEU A 22 12.12 6.38 0.72
CA LEU A 22 12.72 6.21 -0.61
C LEU A 22 13.30 4.79 -0.78
N GLU A 23 13.82 4.23 0.30
CA GLU A 23 14.39 2.90 0.39
C GLU A 23 13.31 1.83 0.19
N LEU A 24 12.11 2.00 0.77
CA LEU A 24 10.98 1.10 0.51
C LEU A 24 10.55 1.17 -0.95
N LEU A 25 10.45 2.38 -1.53
CA LEU A 25 10.11 2.55 -2.94
C LEU A 25 11.13 1.83 -3.84
N ARG A 26 12.43 1.97 -3.53
CA ARG A 26 13.50 1.33 -4.28
C ARG A 26 13.47 -0.19 -4.17
N VAL A 27 13.26 -0.74 -2.98
CA VAL A 27 13.13 -2.20 -2.79
C VAL A 27 11.90 -2.73 -3.51
N THR A 28 10.79 -1.99 -3.50
CA THR A 28 9.56 -2.37 -4.22
C THR A 28 9.77 -2.38 -5.72
N GLU A 29 10.46 -1.37 -6.25
CA GLU A 29 10.87 -1.32 -7.67
C GLU A 29 11.73 -2.51 -8.04
N LEU A 30 12.78 -2.82 -7.26
CA LEU A 30 13.64 -3.99 -7.51
C LEU A 30 12.85 -5.31 -7.48
N PHE A 31 11.89 -5.44 -6.56
CA PHE A 31 11.01 -6.61 -6.50
C PHE A 31 10.15 -6.73 -7.76
N VAL A 32 9.53 -5.63 -8.20
CA VAL A 32 8.72 -5.59 -9.43
C VAL A 32 9.58 -5.92 -10.64
N ASP A 33 10.78 -5.32 -10.75
CA ASP A 33 11.70 -5.59 -11.85
C ASP A 33 12.12 -7.07 -11.90
N GLN A 34 12.41 -7.69 -10.75
CA GLN A 34 12.74 -9.12 -10.70
C GLN A 34 11.55 -10.00 -11.10
N TYR A 35 10.34 -9.63 -10.68
CA TYR A 35 9.13 -10.36 -11.01
C TYR A 35 8.71 -10.22 -12.48
N GLU A 36 8.74 -8.99 -13.01
CA GLU A 36 8.34 -8.63 -14.38
C GLU A 36 9.47 -8.87 -15.41
N ASN A 37 10.74 -9.03 -15.01
CA ASN A 37 11.78 -9.47 -15.95
C ASN A 37 11.50 -10.86 -16.56
N ASN A 38 10.54 -11.62 -16.02
CA ASN A 38 9.99 -12.83 -16.65
C ASN A 38 8.83 -12.56 -17.65
N LYS A 39 8.28 -11.35 -17.73
CA LYS A 39 7.15 -10.98 -18.59
C LYS A 39 7.32 -9.55 -19.13
N ILE A 40 7.75 -9.45 -20.40
CA ILE A 40 7.70 -8.30 -21.33
C ILE A 40 7.71 -6.87 -20.71
N LYS A 41 8.77 -6.13 -21.04
CA LYS A 41 9.07 -4.76 -20.61
C LYS A 41 8.08 -3.71 -21.13
N ASP A 42 6.95 -3.54 -20.46
CA ASP A 42 6.18 -2.30 -20.56
C ASP A 42 6.63 -1.31 -19.48
N LYS A 43 6.92 -0.07 -19.91
CA LYS A 43 7.42 1.04 -19.09
C LYS A 43 6.35 1.48 -18.08
N LYS A 44 6.24 0.80 -16.94
CA LYS A 44 5.50 1.30 -15.78
C LYS A 44 6.29 2.42 -15.09
N PRO A 45 5.60 3.39 -14.44
CA PRO A 45 6.26 4.48 -13.72
C PRO A 45 7.17 3.91 -12.62
N LEU A 46 8.47 4.19 -12.77
CA LEU A 46 9.53 3.67 -11.91
C LEU A 46 9.43 4.29 -10.50
N GLY A 47 9.61 3.46 -9.46
CA GLY A 47 9.85 3.93 -8.09
C GLY A 47 8.66 4.61 -7.38
N GLU A 48 7.43 4.36 -7.81
CA GLU A 48 6.22 4.99 -7.22
C GLU A 48 5.19 3.98 -6.68
N SER A 49 5.63 2.81 -6.21
CA SER A 49 4.74 1.78 -5.68
C SER A 49 5.22 1.26 -4.33
N ILE A 50 4.28 0.77 -3.52
CA ILE A 50 4.55 0.12 -2.23
C ILE A 50 3.83 -1.22 -2.13
N PRO A 51 4.35 -2.19 -1.36
CA PRO A 51 3.61 -3.37 -0.96
C PRO A 51 2.51 -3.01 0.05
N VAL A 52 1.29 -3.44 -0.21
CA VAL A 52 0.15 -3.33 0.72
C VAL A 52 -0.46 -4.69 0.97
N LEU A 53 -1.00 -4.90 2.18
CA LEU A 53 -1.67 -6.16 2.53
C LEU A 53 -3.10 -6.18 1.99
N LYS A 54 -3.48 -7.31 1.39
CA LYS A 54 -4.87 -7.62 1.03
C LYS A 54 -5.73 -7.90 2.27
N PRO A 55 -7.06 -7.69 2.21
CA PRO A 55 -7.77 -7.03 1.12
C PRO A 55 -7.58 -5.51 1.19
N VAL A 56 -7.34 -4.90 0.03
CA VAL A 56 -7.25 -3.46 -0.12
C VAL A 56 -8.67 -2.88 -0.17
N PRO A 57 -9.07 -2.03 0.79
CA PRO A 57 -10.41 -1.46 0.80
C PRO A 57 -10.70 -0.74 -0.52
N SER A 58 -11.91 -0.90 -1.08
CA SER A 58 -12.38 -0.29 -2.35
C SER A 58 -11.85 -0.86 -3.68
N LEU A 59 -10.85 -1.75 -3.70
CA LEU A 59 -10.42 -2.46 -4.93
C LEU A 59 -11.05 -3.86 -5.06
N SER A 60 -11.76 -4.31 -4.02
CA SER A 60 -12.35 -5.65 -3.92
C SER A 60 -13.60 -5.88 -4.78
N HIS A 61 -14.11 -4.88 -5.50
CA HIS A 61 -15.29 -5.03 -6.39
C HIS A 61 -14.94 -5.34 -7.86
N GLN A 62 -13.66 -5.55 -8.21
CA GLN A 62 -13.26 -5.87 -9.59
C GLN A 62 -12.81 -7.32 -9.80
N ASN A 63 -12.82 -8.15 -8.75
CA ASN A 63 -12.38 -9.56 -8.83
C ASN A 63 -13.41 -10.53 -8.24
N GLU A 64 -14.71 -10.33 -8.50
CA GLU A 64 -15.73 -11.34 -8.19
C GLU A 64 -15.82 -12.45 -9.27
N ASP A 65 -14.99 -12.41 -10.31
CA ASP A 65 -14.96 -13.39 -11.42
C ASP A 65 -13.66 -14.20 -11.53
N LYS A 66 -13.16 -14.75 -10.41
CA LYS A 66 -12.18 -15.84 -10.46
C LYS A 66 -12.56 -17.00 -9.55
N SER A 67 -13.37 -17.88 -10.14
CA SER A 67 -13.32 -19.35 -10.10
C SER A 67 -12.81 -20.02 -8.82
N GLU A 68 -13.68 -20.85 -8.26
CA GLU A 68 -13.54 -21.72 -7.07
C GLU A 68 -12.46 -22.83 -7.16
N ASP A 69 -11.43 -22.69 -8.01
CA ASP A 69 -10.45 -23.77 -8.31
C ASP A 69 -9.00 -23.42 -7.91
N GLU A 70 -8.76 -22.84 -6.73
CA GLU A 70 -7.42 -22.77 -6.12
C GLU A 70 -7.47 -23.12 -4.62
N GLU A 71 -8.14 -24.23 -4.30
CA GLU A 71 -7.67 -25.10 -3.20
C GLU A 71 -6.29 -25.65 -3.63
N TYR A 72 -5.30 -25.69 -2.73
CA TYR A 72 -3.90 -26.10 -2.96
C TYR A 72 -2.89 -25.04 -3.45
N ALA A 73 -2.70 -23.97 -2.69
CA ALA A 73 -1.37 -23.37 -2.55
C ALA A 73 -1.17 -22.80 -1.14
N ALA A 74 -0.39 -23.51 -0.33
CA ALA A 74 0.07 -23.02 0.97
C ALA A 74 0.78 -21.66 0.82
N GLU A 75 0.41 -20.70 1.68
CA GLU A 75 1.27 -19.59 2.15
C GLU A 75 1.82 -18.59 1.10
N ALA A 76 1.10 -18.33 0.00
CA ALA A 76 1.50 -17.25 -0.92
C ALA A 76 1.30 -15.85 -0.29
N PRO A 77 2.27 -14.91 -0.40
CA PRO A 77 2.21 -13.61 0.27
C PRO A 77 0.96 -12.82 -0.12
N GLN A 78 0.14 -12.46 0.88
CA GLN A 78 -1.09 -11.66 0.78
C GLN A 78 -0.85 -10.18 0.43
N VAL A 79 0.14 -9.88 -0.41
CA VAL A 79 0.66 -8.54 -0.67
C VAL A 79 0.35 -8.13 -2.11
N GLU A 80 -0.19 -6.94 -2.29
CA GLU A 80 -0.45 -6.30 -3.58
C GLU A 80 0.50 -5.11 -3.76
N ILE A 81 1.01 -4.90 -4.97
CA ILE A 81 1.84 -3.72 -5.29
C ILE A 81 0.92 -2.60 -5.73
N LEU A 82 0.82 -1.54 -4.93
CA LEU A 82 -0.06 -0.41 -5.17
C LEU A 82 0.76 0.86 -5.47
N THR A 83 0.39 1.58 -6.52
CA THR A 83 1.03 2.86 -6.83
C THR A 83 0.64 3.91 -5.81
N LEU A 84 1.53 4.87 -5.54
CA LEU A 84 1.23 5.99 -4.64
C LEU A 84 0.04 6.81 -5.12
N GLN A 85 -0.17 6.92 -6.43
CA GLN A 85 -1.35 7.59 -7.00
C GLN A 85 -2.65 6.82 -6.71
N ALA A 86 -2.65 5.50 -6.88
CA ALA A 86 -3.81 4.66 -6.57
C ALA A 86 -4.10 4.68 -5.06
N LEU A 87 -3.05 4.63 -4.24
CA LEU A 87 -3.15 4.77 -2.79
C LEU A 87 -3.75 6.12 -2.38
N GLN A 88 -3.29 7.22 -2.97
CA GLN A 88 -3.84 8.55 -2.71
C GLN A 88 -5.32 8.63 -3.08
N LYS A 89 -5.72 8.07 -4.23
CA LYS A 89 -7.13 8.01 -4.66
C LYS A 89 -7.98 7.21 -3.68
N LEU A 90 -7.50 6.03 -3.27
CA LEU A 90 -8.17 5.18 -2.29
C LEU A 90 -8.38 5.90 -0.96
N LEU A 91 -7.32 6.53 -0.43
CA LEU A 91 -7.39 7.26 0.82
C LEU A 91 -8.36 8.44 0.73
N ASN A 92 -8.30 9.22 -0.33
CA ASN A 92 -9.22 10.34 -0.55
C ASN A 92 -10.68 9.89 -0.65
N GLY A 93 -10.94 8.74 -1.31
CA GLY A 93 -12.29 8.18 -1.40
C GLY A 93 -12.79 7.63 -0.05
N SER A 94 -11.91 7.03 0.73
CA SER A 94 -12.26 6.43 2.03
C SER A 94 -12.34 7.45 3.18
N LEU A 95 -11.70 8.61 3.01
CA LEU A 95 -11.53 9.65 4.03
C LEU A 95 -11.94 11.02 3.47
N PRO A 96 -13.22 11.22 3.09
CA PRO A 96 -13.66 12.39 2.34
C PRO A 96 -13.50 13.72 3.09
N GLN A 97 -13.43 13.68 4.43
CA GLN A 97 -13.25 14.86 5.29
C GLN A 97 -11.81 15.05 5.76
N THR A 98 -10.88 14.16 5.37
CA THR A 98 -9.50 14.16 5.83
C THR A 98 -8.58 14.77 4.78
N ARG A 99 -7.68 15.66 5.20
CA ARG A 99 -6.58 16.13 4.36
C ARG A 99 -5.47 15.09 4.33
N VAL A 100 -5.37 14.36 3.22
CA VAL A 100 -4.38 13.29 3.02
C VAL A 100 -3.15 13.82 2.28
N ARG A 101 -1.95 13.56 2.81
CA ARG A 101 -0.67 13.80 2.11
C ARG A 101 0.25 12.58 2.21
N ILE A 102 0.79 12.16 1.08
CA ILE A 102 1.86 11.16 1.04
C ILE A 102 3.19 11.90 0.83
N LEU A 103 4.17 11.66 1.69
CA LEU A 103 5.50 12.27 1.61
C LEU A 103 6.53 11.19 1.31
N LYS A 104 7.45 11.48 0.39
CA LYS A 104 8.63 10.65 0.15
C LYS A 104 9.76 11.16 1.04
N ILE A 105 10.31 10.32 1.91
CA ILE A 105 11.33 10.70 2.88
C ILE A 105 12.52 9.74 2.84
N PRO A 106 13.77 10.20 2.92
CA PRO A 106 14.90 9.29 3.12
C PRO A 106 14.82 8.62 4.49
N PHE A 107 15.09 7.32 4.59
CA PHE A 107 15.04 6.57 5.85
C PHE A 107 16.00 7.16 6.89
N HIS A 108 17.21 7.56 6.46
CA HIS A 108 18.19 8.20 7.34
C HIS A 108 17.75 9.56 7.91
N ALA A 109 16.70 10.16 7.34
CA ALA A 109 16.06 11.39 7.83
C ALA A 109 14.80 11.10 8.68
N SER A 110 14.54 9.84 9.02
CA SER A 110 13.41 9.41 9.85
C SER A 110 13.89 8.94 11.24
N TRP A 111 12.99 8.99 12.22
CA TRP A 111 13.23 8.46 13.55
C TRP A 111 12.18 7.41 13.91
N ARG A 112 12.59 6.34 14.58
CA ARG A 112 11.71 5.26 15.04
C ARG A 112 11.22 5.56 16.44
N GLN A 113 9.92 5.76 16.58
CA GLN A 113 9.24 5.75 17.87
C GLN A 113 8.52 4.42 18.06
N SER A 114 8.90 3.66 19.09
CA SER A 114 8.15 2.49 19.53
C SER A 114 7.10 2.96 20.54
N ILE A 115 5.84 2.64 20.30
CA ILE A 115 4.78 2.79 21.29
C ILE A 115 4.68 1.44 22.00
N SER A 116 5.04 1.40 23.27
CA SER A 116 4.72 0.27 24.15
C SER A 116 3.28 0.42 24.63
N ASP A 117 2.51 -0.67 24.65
CA ASP A 117 1.24 -0.67 25.36
C ASP A 117 1.52 -0.38 26.84
N SER A 118 1.14 0.82 27.29
CA SER A 118 1.02 1.08 28.73
C SER A 118 -0.21 0.32 29.21
N GLN A 119 0.03 -0.72 30.01
CA GLN A 119 -1.01 -1.53 30.67
C GLN A 119 -1.99 -0.68 31.48
#